data_AF-A0A8J7XL41-F1
#
_entry.id   AF-A0A8J7XL41-F1
#
_cell.length_a   1.000
_cell.length_b   1.000
_cell.length_c   1.000
_cell.angle_alpha   90.00
_cell.angle_beta   90.00
_cell.angle_gamma   90.00
#
_symmetry.space_group_name_H-M   'P 1'
#
loop_
_entity.id
_entity.type
_entity.pdbx_description
1 polymer ?
#
loop_
_entity_poly.entity_id
_entity_poly.type
_entity_poly.pdbx_seq_one_letter_code
_entity_poly.pdbx_strand_id
1 'polypeptide(L)'
;MANLAKARFHKADLENVDFAEDCNWLKSKGFLEHLFGPNTRTYEEECRENLSLKQLEDIYRNLRLSMKRHGKHSEAGDFHYREMECRKESMRKERFSLSCLKSIGYSFLKCTCGYGETPGRVIIVSLLVISTASLFFMFNGISIEKNTPEEYTVDYDLIEVYNAFANHDMPSVSLIVKVIEDFGQCFYHSVVTFTTLGYGDIHPIGLVSKSVACFESFLGALFMALFVLVISHKVRA
;
A
#
# COMPACT_ATOMS: atom_id res chain seq x y z
N MET A 1 34.83 -3.55 -33.76
CA MET A 1 33.80 -3.58 -32.69
C MET A 1 33.42 -5.02 -32.45
N ALA A 2 33.54 -5.52 -31.22
CA ALA A 2 33.08 -6.85 -30.88
C ALA A 2 31.54 -6.86 -30.83
N ASN A 3 30.89 -7.78 -31.53
CA ASN A 3 29.44 -7.96 -31.46
C ASN A 3 29.10 -8.79 -30.22
N LEU A 4 28.61 -8.13 -29.17
CA LEU A 4 28.23 -8.73 -27.90
C LEU A 4 26.75 -9.13 -27.83
N ALA A 5 26.01 -9.12 -28.94
CA ALA A 5 24.56 -9.38 -28.94
C ALA A 5 24.18 -10.77 -28.39
N LYS A 6 25.10 -11.73 -28.37
CA LYS A 6 24.92 -13.08 -27.79
C LYS A 6 25.73 -13.31 -26.51
N ALA A 7 26.38 -12.28 -25.97
CA ALA A 7 27.17 -12.42 -24.74
C ALA A 7 26.24 -12.61 -23.53
N ARG A 8 26.51 -13.64 -22.72
CA ARG A 8 25.72 -13.97 -21.52
C ARG A 8 26.41 -13.40 -20.28
N PHE A 9 25.83 -12.37 -19.67
CA PHE A 9 26.40 -11.67 -18.51
C PHE A 9 25.85 -12.12 -17.15
N HIS A 10 25.08 -13.21 -17.07
CA HIS A 10 24.39 -13.62 -15.85
C HIS A 10 25.30 -14.05 -14.66
N LYS A 11 26.63 -14.11 -14.87
CA LYS A 11 27.66 -14.33 -13.83
C LYS A 11 28.78 -13.28 -13.89
N ALA A 12 28.64 -12.26 -14.74
CA ALA A 12 29.63 -11.21 -14.83
C ALA A 12 29.51 -10.31 -13.60
N ASP A 13 30.65 -9.91 -13.05
CA ASP A 13 30.68 -8.83 -12.08
C ASP A 13 30.43 -7.51 -12.82
N LEU A 14 29.19 -7.02 -12.71
CA LEU A 14 28.75 -5.76 -13.30
C LEU A 14 28.77 -4.61 -12.29
N GLU A 15 29.37 -4.79 -11.12
CA GLU A 15 29.30 -3.81 -10.03
C GLU A 15 30.02 -2.50 -10.37
N ASN A 16 31.00 -2.55 -11.28
CA ASN A 16 31.76 -1.39 -11.78
C ASN A 16 31.51 -1.09 -13.26
N VAL A 17 30.43 -1.61 -13.83
CA VAL A 17 30.06 -1.32 -15.21
C VAL A 17 29.18 -0.07 -15.23
N ASP A 18 29.65 0.95 -15.94
CA ASP A 18 28.87 2.13 -16.25
C ASP A 18 27.91 1.81 -17.40
N PHE A 19 26.61 1.77 -17.07
CA PHE A 19 25.58 1.63 -18.08
C PHE A 19 25.31 3.02 -18.66
N ALA A 20 25.74 3.21 -19.91
CA ALA A 20 25.52 4.43 -20.68
C ALA A 20 24.05 4.88 -20.60
N GLU A 21 23.82 6.21 -20.65
CA GLU A 21 22.49 6.81 -20.52
C GLU A 21 21.46 6.27 -21.53
N ASP A 22 21.91 5.72 -22.66
CA ASP A 22 21.06 5.13 -23.71
C ASP A 22 20.64 3.66 -23.46
N CYS A 23 20.93 3.10 -22.28
CA CYS A 23 20.42 1.77 -21.93
C CYS A 23 18.90 1.79 -21.73
N ASN A 24 18.16 1.28 -22.72
CA ASN A 24 16.72 1.12 -22.60
C ASN A 24 16.37 -0.09 -21.70
N TRP A 25 16.21 0.17 -20.41
CA TRP A 25 15.70 -0.82 -19.47
C TRP A 25 14.23 -1.10 -19.74
N LEU A 26 13.83 -2.37 -19.81
CA LEU A 26 12.43 -2.78 -19.85
C LEU A 26 11.69 -2.19 -18.63
N LYS A 27 10.96 -1.09 -18.85
CA LYS A 27 10.04 -0.46 -17.89
C LYS A 27 8.71 -1.19 -17.99
N SER A 28 8.44 -2.19 -17.14
CA SER A 28 7.17 -2.92 -17.23
C SER A 28 6.63 -3.39 -15.87
N LYS A 29 5.40 -2.96 -15.56
CA LYS A 29 4.47 -3.65 -14.67
C LYS A 29 4.21 -5.03 -15.27
N GLY A 30 4.51 -6.09 -14.54
CA GLY A 30 4.46 -7.45 -15.08
C GLY A 30 5.82 -7.97 -15.54
N PHE A 31 6.92 -7.35 -15.12
CA PHE A 31 8.28 -7.85 -15.35
C PHE A 31 8.47 -9.35 -15.07
N LEU A 32 7.97 -9.83 -13.93
CA LEU A 32 8.01 -11.26 -13.61
C LEU A 32 7.07 -12.09 -14.48
N GLU A 33 5.97 -11.52 -14.96
CA GLU A 33 5.05 -12.20 -15.88
C GLU A 33 5.62 -12.21 -17.31
N HIS A 34 6.45 -11.23 -17.67
CA HIS A 34 7.23 -11.24 -18.89
C HIS A 34 8.41 -12.24 -18.79
N LEU A 35 9.02 -12.42 -17.61
CA LEU A 35 10.14 -13.35 -17.41
C LEU A 35 9.75 -14.78 -17.04
N PHE A 36 8.56 -14.95 -16.46
CA PHE A 36 8.09 -16.23 -15.92
C PHE A 36 6.63 -16.54 -16.34
N GLY A 37 6.06 -15.79 -17.28
CA GLY A 37 4.71 -16.01 -17.78
C GLY A 37 4.58 -17.22 -18.71
N PRO A 38 3.36 -17.72 -18.91
CA PRO A 38 3.11 -18.90 -19.73
C PRO A 38 3.27 -18.66 -21.25
N ASN A 39 3.22 -17.40 -21.71
CA ASN A 39 3.15 -17.03 -23.13
C ASN A 39 4.45 -16.49 -23.75
N THR A 40 5.55 -16.32 -23.02
CA THR A 40 6.87 -15.94 -23.57
C THR A 40 7.62 -17.19 -24.07
N ARG A 41 7.14 -17.81 -25.16
CA ARG A 41 7.78 -19.04 -25.68
C ARG A 41 8.87 -18.81 -26.73
N THR A 42 8.93 -17.66 -27.40
CA THR A 42 9.72 -17.56 -28.64
C THR A 42 11.09 -16.87 -28.53
N TYR A 43 11.38 -16.12 -27.46
CA TYR A 43 12.70 -15.50 -27.21
C TYR A 43 13.46 -16.13 -26.03
N GLU A 44 12.80 -17.01 -25.27
CA GLU A 44 13.23 -17.48 -23.95
C GLU A 44 13.83 -18.89 -23.90
N GLU A 45 13.66 -19.73 -24.94
CA GLU A 45 14.08 -21.14 -24.86
C GLU A 45 15.60 -21.31 -24.68
N GLU A 46 16.42 -20.37 -25.16
CA GLU A 46 17.89 -20.43 -24.98
C GLU A 46 18.39 -19.85 -23.63
N CYS A 47 17.60 -18.99 -22.98
CA CYS A 47 17.92 -18.37 -21.69
C CYS A 47 17.43 -19.18 -20.49
N ARG A 48 16.52 -20.15 -20.72
CA ARG A 48 15.73 -20.83 -19.68
C ARG A 48 16.44 -21.93 -18.91
N GLU A 49 17.62 -22.40 -19.30
CA GLU A 49 18.28 -23.49 -18.57
C GLU A 49 19.03 -23.01 -17.32
N ASN A 50 18.29 -22.55 -16.30
CA ASN A 50 18.72 -22.42 -14.89
C ASN A 50 19.18 -21.03 -14.40
N LEU A 51 18.48 -19.94 -14.71
CA LEU A 51 18.60 -18.74 -13.86
C LEU A 51 17.70 -18.89 -12.61
N SER A 52 18.29 -19.29 -11.49
CA SER A 52 17.57 -19.40 -10.22
C SER A 52 17.08 -18.02 -9.75
N LEU A 53 15.95 -17.96 -9.03
CA LEU A 53 15.42 -16.71 -8.46
C LEU A 53 16.46 -15.97 -7.59
N LYS A 54 17.35 -16.73 -6.94
CA LYS A 54 18.49 -16.17 -6.18
C LYS A 54 19.50 -15.47 -7.08
N GLN A 55 19.90 -16.09 -8.20
CA GLN A 55 20.79 -15.43 -9.16
C GLN A 55 20.17 -14.17 -9.75
N LEU A 56 18.86 -14.18 -9.98
CA LEU A 56 18.14 -13.00 -10.46
C LEU A 56 18.08 -11.89 -9.40
N GLU A 57 17.88 -12.26 -8.12
CA GLU A 57 17.98 -11.35 -6.98
C GLU A 57 19.37 -10.70 -6.92
N ASP A 58 20.44 -11.49 -7.06
CA ASP A 58 21.82 -11.00 -7.04
C ASP A 58 22.11 -10.04 -8.21
N ILE A 59 21.60 -10.33 -9.41
CA ILE A 59 21.71 -9.43 -10.56
C ILE A 59 21.03 -8.08 -10.27
N TYR A 60 19.79 -8.07 -9.75
CA TYR A 60 19.14 -6.81 -9.40
C TYR A 60 19.83 -6.07 -8.28
N ARG A 61 20.39 -6.80 -7.32
CA ARG A 61 21.18 -6.19 -6.25
C ARG A 61 22.40 -5.47 -6.81
N ASN A 62 23.15 -6.11 -7.71
CA ASN A 62 24.33 -5.51 -8.34
C ASN A 62 23.97 -4.32 -9.22
N LEU A 63 22.89 -4.41 -10.00
CA LEU A 63 22.38 -3.29 -10.80
C LEU A 63 21.96 -2.11 -9.92
N ARG A 64 21.23 -2.37 -8.82
CA ARG A 64 20.87 -1.34 -7.84
C ARG A 64 22.11 -0.66 -7.25
N LEU A 65 23.13 -1.45 -6.88
CA LEU A 65 24.37 -0.91 -6.29
C LEU A 65 25.14 -0.05 -7.29
N SER A 66 25.28 -0.49 -8.54
CA SER A 66 25.87 0.31 -9.62
C SER A 66 25.10 1.62 -9.82
N MET A 67 23.77 1.58 -9.95
CA MET A 67 22.96 2.79 -10.12
C MET A 67 23.07 3.77 -8.94
N LYS A 68 23.16 3.27 -7.70
CA LYS A 68 23.42 4.12 -6.52
C LYS A 68 24.79 4.79 -6.58
N ARG A 69 25.84 4.08 -7.02
CA ARG A 69 27.20 4.65 -7.17
C ARG A 69 27.23 5.78 -8.20
N HIS A 70 26.44 5.65 -9.26
CA HIS A 70 26.32 6.66 -10.32
C HIS A 70 25.33 7.79 -10.00
N GLY A 71 24.75 7.84 -8.78
CA GLY A 71 23.79 8.89 -8.40
C GLY A 71 22.42 8.77 -9.10
N LYS A 72 22.14 7.68 -9.80
CA LYS A 72 20.87 7.42 -10.50
C LYS A 72 19.84 6.82 -9.52
N HIS A 73 19.44 7.59 -8.52
CA HIS A 73 18.61 7.13 -7.39
C HIS A 73 17.22 6.64 -7.79
N SER A 74 16.60 7.22 -8.84
CA SER A 74 15.29 6.77 -9.32
C SER A 74 15.37 5.36 -9.96
N GLU A 75 16.39 5.11 -10.77
CA GLU A 75 16.60 3.80 -11.41
C GLU A 75 17.01 2.73 -10.38
N ALA A 76 17.80 3.12 -9.38
CA ALA A 76 18.12 2.25 -8.25
C ALA A 76 16.86 1.78 -7.50
N GLY A 77 15.86 2.65 -7.31
CA GLY A 77 14.57 2.29 -6.70
C GLY A 77 13.80 1.24 -7.50
N ASP A 78 13.79 1.35 -8.84
CA ASP A 78 13.15 0.37 -9.72
C ASP A 78 13.82 -1.02 -9.62
N PHE A 79 15.15 -1.07 -9.55
CA PHE A 79 15.88 -2.32 -9.34
C PHE A 79 15.69 -2.88 -7.93
N HIS A 80 15.55 -2.02 -6.93
CA HIS A 80 15.23 -2.45 -5.57
C HIS A 80 13.85 -3.12 -5.50
N TYR A 81 12.85 -2.54 -6.15
CA TYR A 81 11.52 -3.12 -6.26
C TYR A 81 11.56 -4.52 -6.89
N ARG A 82 12.37 -4.72 -7.94
CA ARG A 82 12.54 -6.03 -8.61
C ARG A 82 13.28 -7.05 -7.74
N GLU A 83 14.34 -6.62 -7.02
CA GLU A 83 15.04 -7.45 -6.02
C GLU A 83 14.04 -8.00 -4.99
N MET A 84 13.18 -7.13 -4.45
CA MET A 84 12.18 -7.50 -3.45
C MET A 84 11.12 -8.45 -3.99
N GLU A 85 10.67 -8.25 -5.23
CA GLU A 85 9.70 -9.16 -5.85
C GLU A 85 10.30 -10.55 -6.12
N CYS A 86 11.57 -10.63 -6.55
CA CYS A 86 12.28 -11.91 -6.71
C CYS A 86 12.44 -12.63 -5.37
N ARG A 87 12.78 -11.88 -4.32
CA ARG A 87 12.86 -12.42 -2.94
C ARG A 87 11.52 -12.97 -2.48
N LYS A 88 10.43 -12.23 -2.69
CA LYS A 88 9.06 -12.65 -2.36
C LYS A 88 8.68 -13.96 -3.06
N GLU A 89 8.89 -14.07 -4.37
CA GLU A 89 8.57 -15.28 -5.13
C GLU A 89 9.50 -16.46 -4.77
N SER A 90 10.76 -16.20 -4.42
CA SER A 90 11.67 -17.22 -3.90
C SER A 90 11.15 -17.81 -2.59
N MET A 91 10.66 -16.97 -1.68
CA MET A 91 10.08 -17.42 -0.40
C MET A 91 8.77 -18.17 -0.57
N ARG A 92 7.97 -17.87 -1.61
CA ARG A 92 6.71 -18.58 -1.89
C ARG A 92 6.94 -20.02 -2.36
N LYS A 93 8.08 -20.30 -2.99
CA LYS A 93 8.48 -21.65 -3.43
C LYS A 93 9.06 -22.50 -2.29
N GLU A 94 9.65 -21.90 -1.26
CA GLU A 94 10.13 -22.62 -0.08
C GLU A 94 8.95 -22.95 0.87
N ARG A 95 8.50 -24.21 0.85
CA ARG A 95 7.33 -24.79 1.56
C ARG A 95 7.46 -24.83 3.11
N PHE A 96 7.89 -23.76 3.77
CA PHE A 96 7.98 -23.70 5.24
C PHE A 96 6.93 -22.76 5.87
N SER A 97 6.31 -23.17 6.98
CA SER A 97 5.17 -22.50 7.64
C SER A 97 5.43 -21.02 8.02
N LEU A 98 6.64 -20.71 8.49
CA LEU A 98 7.05 -19.33 8.85
C LEU A 98 7.26 -18.40 7.63
N SER A 99 7.39 -18.95 6.42
CA SER A 99 7.53 -18.17 5.19
C SER A 99 6.21 -17.57 4.71
N CYS A 100 5.07 -18.13 5.13
CA CYS A 100 3.73 -17.61 4.78
C CYS A 100 3.48 -16.23 5.41
N LEU A 101 3.74 -16.09 6.71
CA LEU A 101 3.62 -14.81 7.43
C LEU A 101 4.54 -13.72 6.84
N LYS A 102 5.77 -14.08 6.47
CA LYS A 102 6.68 -13.16 5.78
C LYS A 102 6.12 -12.74 4.43
N SER A 103 5.61 -13.67 3.63
CA SER A 103 5.01 -13.37 2.32
C SER A 103 3.79 -12.46 2.41
N ILE A 104 2.94 -12.63 3.44
CA ILE A 104 1.83 -11.73 3.74
C ILE A 104 2.37 -10.33 4.09
N GLY A 105 3.39 -10.24 4.94
CA GLY A 105 4.04 -8.97 5.29
C GLY A 105 4.65 -8.24 4.07
N TYR A 106 5.34 -8.96 3.18
CA TYR A 106 5.84 -8.37 1.93
C TYR A 106 4.71 -7.93 1.00
N SER A 107 3.61 -8.67 0.95
CA SER A 107 2.42 -8.28 0.17
C SER A 107 1.74 -7.04 0.77
N PHE A 108 1.70 -6.93 2.10
CA PHE A 108 1.24 -5.72 2.79
C PHE A 108 2.11 -4.51 2.44
N LEU A 109 3.45 -4.62 2.58
CA LEU A 109 4.39 -3.55 2.22
C LEU A 109 4.31 -3.15 0.74
N LYS A 110 4.08 -4.11 -0.16
CA LYS A 110 3.86 -3.83 -1.58
C LYS A 110 2.63 -2.95 -1.81
N CYS A 111 1.55 -3.25 -1.09
CA CYS A 111 0.29 -2.53 -1.17
C CYS A 111 0.40 -1.13 -0.54
N THR A 112 0.93 -1.04 0.69
CA THR A 112 0.96 0.20 1.47
C THR A 112 2.02 1.18 1.01
N CYS A 113 3.29 0.75 0.91
CA CYS A 113 4.41 1.64 0.62
C CYS A 113 5.16 1.33 -0.69
N GLY A 114 4.75 0.29 -1.42
CA GLY A 114 5.47 -0.16 -2.62
C GLY A 114 6.88 -0.64 -2.30
N TYR A 115 7.04 -1.40 -1.20
CA TYR A 115 8.33 -1.81 -0.63
C TYR A 115 9.21 -0.65 -0.11
N GLY A 116 8.61 0.49 0.23
CA GLY A 116 9.34 1.62 0.80
C GLY A 116 9.79 2.67 -0.23
N GLU A 117 9.43 2.50 -1.50
CA GLU A 117 9.89 3.35 -2.61
C GLU A 117 8.92 4.50 -2.94
N THR A 118 7.63 4.33 -2.66
CA THR A 118 6.58 5.26 -3.12
C THR A 118 5.78 5.86 -1.95
N PRO A 119 6.11 7.09 -1.49
CA PRO A 119 5.41 7.72 -0.37
C PRO A 119 3.94 8.03 -0.70
N GLY A 120 3.64 8.34 -1.96
CA GLY A 120 2.27 8.63 -2.40
C GLY A 120 1.29 7.47 -2.20
N ARG A 121 1.76 6.20 -2.23
CA ARG A 121 0.89 5.05 -1.94
C ARG A 121 0.45 5.02 -0.48
N VAL A 122 1.34 5.41 0.44
CA VAL A 122 1.02 5.44 1.88
C VAL A 122 -0.12 6.43 2.13
N ILE A 123 -0.04 7.64 1.54
CA ILE A 123 -1.09 8.66 1.67
C ILE A 123 -2.43 8.15 1.13
N ILE A 124 -2.44 7.55 -0.07
CA ILE A 124 -3.67 7.02 -0.67
C ILE A 124 -4.28 5.92 0.21
N VAL A 125 -3.47 4.99 0.72
CA VAL A 125 -3.98 3.92 1.58
C VAL A 125 -4.45 4.46 2.94
N SER A 126 -3.76 5.45 3.53
CA SER A 126 -4.25 6.13 4.74
C SER A 126 -5.62 6.78 4.53
N LEU A 127 -5.81 7.48 3.41
CA LEU A 127 -7.11 8.06 3.06
C LEU A 127 -8.19 6.98 2.88
N LEU A 128 -7.86 5.84 2.27
CA LEU A 128 -8.79 4.72 2.14
C LEU A 128 -9.16 4.13 3.50
N VAL A 129 -8.19 3.96 4.42
CA VAL A 129 -8.46 3.48 5.79
C VAL A 129 -9.42 4.44 6.49
N ILE A 130 -9.15 5.75 6.46
CA ILE A 130 -10.01 6.79 7.05
C ILE A 130 -11.41 6.72 6.44
N SER A 131 -11.53 6.71 5.11
CA SER A 131 -12.84 6.63 4.44
C SER A 131 -13.62 5.36 4.81
N THR A 132 -12.94 4.21 4.91
CA THR A 132 -13.61 2.97 5.34
C THR A 132 -14.05 3.01 6.79
N ALA A 133 -13.22 3.51 7.71
CA ALA A 133 -13.57 3.64 9.13
C ALA A 133 -14.74 4.62 9.32
N SER A 134 -14.75 5.74 8.59
CA SER A 134 -15.86 6.70 8.57
C SER A 134 -17.20 6.05 8.23
N LEU A 135 -17.22 5.17 7.22
CA LEU A 135 -18.42 4.40 6.88
C LEU A 135 -18.80 3.42 7.99
N PHE A 136 -17.82 2.74 8.61
CA PHE A 136 -18.08 1.86 9.75
C PHE A 136 -18.69 2.61 10.93
N PHE A 137 -18.19 3.80 11.28
CA PHE A 137 -18.73 4.62 12.36
C PHE A 137 -20.17 5.06 12.09
N MET A 138 -20.50 5.38 10.84
CA MET A 138 -21.85 5.78 10.45
C MET A 138 -22.89 4.70 10.76
N PHE A 139 -22.53 3.41 10.64
CA PHE A 139 -23.43 2.28 10.90
C PHE A 139 -23.36 1.69 12.32
N ASN A 140 -22.35 2.03 13.11
CA ASN A 140 -22.13 1.44 14.44
C ASN A 140 -22.24 2.44 15.59
N GLY A 141 -22.52 3.71 15.30
CA GLY A 141 -22.81 4.70 16.33
C GLY A 141 -21.62 5.55 16.75
N ILE A 142 -21.75 6.88 16.61
CA ILE A 142 -20.91 7.88 17.31
C ILE A 142 -21.79 8.86 18.09
N SER A 143 -21.34 9.29 19.27
CA SER A 143 -21.96 10.36 20.07
C SER A 143 -21.17 11.64 19.86
N ILE A 144 -21.87 12.73 19.55
CA ILE A 144 -21.31 14.06 19.32
C ILE A 144 -21.71 14.94 20.48
N GLU A 145 -20.72 15.43 21.21
CA GLU A 145 -20.91 16.37 22.31
C GLU A 145 -21.25 17.75 21.72
N LYS A 146 -22.45 18.25 22.00
CA LYS A 146 -22.90 19.60 21.62
C LYS A 146 -23.03 20.46 22.87
N ASN A 147 -22.98 21.79 22.71
CA ASN A 147 -23.22 22.76 23.79
C ASN A 147 -24.67 22.76 24.35
N THR A 148 -25.47 21.76 23.98
CA THR A 148 -26.85 21.55 24.41
C THR A 148 -26.92 20.31 25.30
N PRO A 149 -27.83 20.25 26.28
CA PRO A 149 -27.92 19.12 27.22
C PRO A 149 -28.31 17.77 26.58
N GLU A 150 -28.71 17.77 25.31
CA GLU A 150 -29.01 16.55 24.55
C GLU A 150 -27.79 16.13 23.72
N GLU A 151 -27.24 14.94 24.02
CA GLU A 151 -26.24 14.28 23.19
C GLU A 151 -26.84 13.88 21.85
N TYR A 152 -26.17 14.25 20.75
CA TYR A 152 -26.59 13.88 19.41
C TYR A 152 -25.86 12.61 18.98
N THR A 153 -26.61 11.53 18.75
CA THR A 153 -26.05 10.24 18.33
C THR A 153 -26.31 10.00 16.84
N VAL A 154 -25.24 9.70 16.11
CA VAL A 154 -25.29 9.22 14.73
C VAL A 154 -25.19 7.71 14.78
N ASP A 155 -26.32 7.02 14.73
CA ASP A 155 -26.39 5.57 14.63
C ASP A 155 -27.40 5.20 13.54
N TYR A 156 -26.91 4.92 12.33
CA TYR A 156 -27.76 4.55 11.21
C TYR A 156 -27.95 3.03 11.18
N ASP A 157 -29.11 2.56 11.60
CA ASP A 157 -29.53 1.20 11.27
C ASP A 157 -30.03 1.14 9.82
N LEU A 158 -29.57 0.15 9.05
CA LEU A 158 -29.94 -0.03 7.64
C LEU A 158 -31.47 -0.15 7.47
N ILE A 159 -32.15 -0.70 8.48
CA ILE A 159 -33.59 -0.88 8.51
C ILE A 159 -34.32 0.45 8.74
N GLU A 160 -33.81 1.31 9.63
CA GLU A 160 -34.40 2.63 9.88
C GLU A 160 -34.26 3.56 8.68
N VAL A 161 -33.13 3.52 7.99
CA VAL A 161 -32.93 4.28 6.74
C VAL A 161 -33.94 3.83 5.68
N TYR A 162 -34.10 2.52 5.47
CA TYR A 162 -35.06 1.99 4.50
C TYR A 162 -36.50 2.44 4.82
N ASN A 163 -36.90 2.35 6.09
CA ASN A 163 -38.24 2.74 6.53
C ASN A 163 -38.47 4.26 6.40
N ALA A 164 -37.46 5.08 6.70
CA ALA A 164 -37.51 6.54 6.54
C ALA A 164 -37.66 6.96 5.07
N PHE A 165 -37.01 6.24 4.14
CA PHE A 165 -37.20 6.44 2.69
C PHE A 165 -38.57 5.95 2.20
N ALA A 166 -39.05 4.81 2.71
CA ALA A 166 -40.32 4.21 2.28
C ALA A 166 -41.55 5.02 2.71
N ASN A 167 -41.51 5.66 3.88
CA ASN A 167 -42.66 6.36 4.44
C ASN A 167 -42.82 7.82 3.95
N HIS A 168 -41.86 8.37 3.17
CA HIS A 168 -41.89 9.76 2.68
C HIS A 168 -42.13 10.84 3.76
N ASP A 169 -41.88 10.55 5.04
CA ASP A 169 -42.16 11.47 6.17
C ASP A 169 -41.29 12.74 6.17
N MET A 170 -40.20 12.77 5.39
CA MET A 170 -39.29 13.90 5.25
C MET A 170 -39.05 14.27 3.78
N PRO A 171 -38.90 15.57 3.44
CA PRO A 171 -38.51 15.97 2.09
C PRO A 171 -37.11 15.43 1.77
N SER A 172 -36.97 14.74 0.65
CA SER A 172 -35.75 14.01 0.24
C SER A 172 -34.46 14.84 0.31
N VAL A 173 -34.55 16.15 0.08
CA VAL A 173 -33.41 17.08 0.15
C VAL A 173 -32.88 17.21 1.58
N SER A 174 -33.76 17.30 2.59
CA SER A 174 -33.34 17.43 4.00
C SER A 174 -32.62 16.18 4.52
N LEU A 175 -33.04 15.01 4.04
CA LEU A 175 -32.43 13.74 4.39
C LEU A 175 -31.02 13.63 3.78
N ILE A 176 -30.85 14.00 2.51
CA ILE A 176 -29.54 14.01 1.85
C ILE A 176 -28.56 14.93 2.58
N VAL A 177 -29.00 16.15 2.94
CA VAL A 177 -28.16 17.10 3.69
C VAL A 177 -27.73 16.52 5.03
N LYS A 178 -28.66 15.90 5.78
CA LYS A 178 -28.36 15.26 7.06
C LYS A 178 -27.33 14.14 6.93
N VAL A 179 -27.50 13.25 5.95
CA VAL A 179 -26.56 12.13 5.72
C VAL A 179 -25.17 12.65 5.38
N ILE A 180 -25.06 13.71 4.58
CA ILE A 180 -23.77 14.34 4.26
C ILE A 180 -23.14 14.98 5.50
N GLU A 181 -23.93 15.66 6.32
CA GLU A 181 -23.45 16.27 7.57
C GLU A 181 -22.95 15.22 8.55
N ASP A 182 -23.73 14.16 8.78
CA ASP A 182 -23.37 13.05 9.67
C ASP A 182 -22.15 12.29 9.16
N PHE A 183 -22.06 12.03 7.85
CA PHE A 183 -20.86 11.44 7.25
C PHE A 183 -19.63 12.35 7.45
N GLY A 184 -19.80 13.68 7.34
CA GLY A 184 -18.75 14.65 7.62
C GLY A 184 -18.22 14.55 9.06
N GLN A 185 -19.11 14.36 10.03
CA GLN A 185 -18.75 14.15 11.44
C GLN A 185 -18.02 12.82 11.66
N CYS A 186 -18.51 11.72 11.05
CA CYS A 186 -17.83 10.42 11.08
C CYS A 186 -16.43 10.50 10.43
N PHE A 187 -16.31 11.23 9.32
CA PHE A 187 -15.03 11.44 8.64
C PHE A 187 -14.06 12.23 9.49
N TYR A 188 -14.52 13.32 10.10
CA TYR A 188 -13.73 14.10 11.04
C TYR A 188 -13.27 13.24 12.24
N HIS A 189 -14.15 12.45 12.85
CA HIS A 189 -13.80 11.53 13.94
C HIS A 189 -12.73 10.51 13.53
N SER A 190 -12.88 9.92 12.33
CA SER A 190 -11.91 8.98 11.76
C SER A 190 -10.55 9.64 11.52
N VAL A 191 -10.50 10.86 10.97
CA VAL A 191 -9.25 11.62 10.81
C VAL A 191 -8.56 11.88 12.15
N VAL A 192 -9.31 12.34 13.16
CA VAL A 192 -8.79 12.65 14.50
C VAL A 192 -8.29 11.39 15.21
N THR A 193 -8.98 10.26 15.03
CA THR A 193 -8.62 8.95 15.57
C THR A 193 -7.39 8.38 14.87
N PHE A 194 -7.36 8.38 13.53
CA PHE A 194 -6.23 7.92 12.73
C PHE A 194 -4.96 8.74 12.99
N THR A 195 -5.09 10.05 13.17
CA THR A 195 -3.95 10.92 13.51
C THR A 195 -3.61 10.90 15.01
N THR A 196 -4.38 10.17 15.83
CA THR A 196 -4.24 10.08 17.28
C THR A 196 -4.33 11.42 18.02
N LEU A 197 -5.00 12.41 17.42
CA LEU A 197 -5.24 13.72 18.03
C LEU A 197 -6.24 13.64 19.19
N GLY A 198 -7.35 12.92 19.00
CA GLY A 198 -8.34 12.62 20.03
C GLY A 198 -8.89 13.84 20.79
N TYR A 199 -9.50 14.82 20.09
CA TYR A 199 -10.04 16.03 20.74
C TYR A 199 -11.08 15.76 21.83
N GLY A 200 -11.76 14.61 21.77
CA GLY A 200 -12.76 14.22 22.77
C GLY A 200 -14.12 14.88 22.60
N ASP A 201 -14.39 15.47 21.44
CA ASP A 201 -15.69 16.03 21.06
C ASP A 201 -16.65 14.97 20.49
N ILE A 202 -16.11 13.88 19.95
CA ILE A 202 -16.86 12.75 19.41
C ILE A 202 -16.36 11.44 20.02
N HIS A 203 -17.30 10.62 20.48
CA HIS A 203 -17.01 9.35 21.14
C HIS A 203 -17.71 8.17 20.44
N PRO A 204 -17.00 7.06 20.18
CA PRO A 204 -17.63 5.87 19.62
C PRO A 204 -18.59 5.21 20.63
N ILE A 205 -19.77 4.83 20.16
CA ILE A 205 -20.81 4.18 20.98
C ILE A 205 -20.71 2.66 20.82
N GLY A 206 -20.91 1.93 21.92
CA GLY A 206 -20.89 0.46 21.89
C GLY A 206 -19.50 -0.17 21.75
N LEU A 207 -19.46 -1.50 21.80
CA LEU A 207 -18.21 -2.27 21.79
C LEU A 207 -17.55 -2.28 20.41
N VAL A 208 -18.36 -2.33 19.35
CA VAL A 208 -17.88 -2.45 17.96
C VAL A 208 -17.18 -1.16 17.53
N SER A 209 -17.82 0.00 17.65
CA SER A 209 -17.20 1.29 17.29
C SER A 209 -15.96 1.57 18.13
N LYS A 210 -15.96 1.25 19.43
CA LYS A 210 -14.76 1.37 20.28
C LYS A 210 -13.61 0.50 19.79
N SER A 211 -13.91 -0.74 19.38
CA SER A 211 -12.90 -1.64 18.82
C SER A 211 -12.35 -1.14 17.49
N VAL A 212 -13.22 -0.59 16.62
CA VAL A 212 -12.83 0.03 15.35
C VAL A 212 -11.92 1.24 15.61
N ALA A 213 -12.28 2.13 16.54
CA ALA A 213 -11.47 3.29 16.88
C ALA A 213 -10.08 2.91 17.44
N CYS A 214 -10.01 1.88 18.29
CA CYS A 214 -8.74 1.33 18.77
C CYS A 214 -7.87 0.80 17.63
N PHE A 215 -8.48 0.03 16.71
CA PHE A 215 -7.77 -0.54 15.57
C PHE A 215 -7.31 0.53 14.59
N GLU A 216 -8.15 1.54 14.33
CA GLU A 216 -7.83 2.68 13.48
C GLU A 216 -6.67 3.50 14.06
N SER A 217 -6.68 3.81 15.35
CA SER A 217 -5.57 4.51 16.02
C SER A 217 -4.25 3.75 15.90
N PHE A 218 -4.30 2.42 16.05
CA PHE A 218 -3.13 1.55 15.86
C PHE A 218 -2.62 1.58 14.41
N LEU A 219 -3.52 1.47 13.43
CA LEU A 219 -3.15 1.61 12.01
C LEU A 219 -2.60 3.00 11.72
N GLY A 220 -3.18 4.05 12.29
CA GLY A 220 -2.69 5.42 12.21
C GLY A 220 -1.22 5.54 12.59
N ALA A 221 -0.86 5.06 13.78
CA ALA A 221 0.53 5.04 14.26
C ALA A 221 1.46 4.25 13.33
N LEU A 222 1.02 3.08 12.85
CA LEU A 222 1.78 2.25 11.91
C LEU A 222 2.03 2.98 10.58
N PHE A 223 1.01 3.63 10.02
CA PHE A 223 1.11 4.32 8.73
C PHE A 223 1.93 5.60 8.83
N MET A 224 1.85 6.34 9.94
CA MET A 224 2.74 7.47 10.21
C MET A 224 4.21 7.02 10.27
N ALA A 225 4.51 5.91 10.96
CA ALA A 225 5.85 5.34 10.99
C ALA A 225 6.34 4.90 9.60
N LEU A 226 5.47 4.25 8.81
CA LEU A 226 5.78 3.85 7.43
C LEU A 226 6.04 5.06 6.53
N PHE A 227 5.26 6.13 6.67
CA PHE A 227 5.45 7.37 5.91
C PHE A 227 6.82 7.99 6.18
N VAL A 228 7.19 8.12 7.46
CA VAL A 228 8.51 8.62 7.86
C VAL A 228 9.63 7.72 7.33
N LEU A 229 9.47 6.40 7.39
CA LEU A 229 10.44 5.43 6.87
C LEU A 229 10.68 5.62 5.37
N VAL A 230 9.60 5.76 4.58
CA VAL A 230 9.68 5.93 3.12
C VAL A 230 10.38 7.24 2.76
N ILE A 231 10.03 8.34 3.44
CA ILE A 231 10.68 9.64 3.22
C ILE A 231 12.15 9.57 3.59
N SER A 232 12.47 8.99 4.75
CA SER A 232 13.86 8.82 5.20
C SER A 232 14.68 8.02 4.19
N HIS A 233 14.11 6.96 3.63
CA HIS A 233 14.75 6.19 2.56
C HIS A 233 14.95 7.05 1.31
N LYS A 234 13.97 7.87 0.92
CA LYS A 234 14.05 8.72 -0.28
C LYS A 234 15.02 9.89 -0.16
N VAL A 235 15.20 10.45 1.04
CA VAL A 235 16.14 11.55 1.31
C VAL A 235 17.58 11.06 1.38
N ARG A 236 17.80 9.84 1.86
CA ARG A 236 19.13 9.21 1.92
C ARG A 236 19.54 8.50 0.64
N ALA A 237 18.56 8.18 -0.22
CA ALA A 237 18.79 7.56 -1.51
C ALA A 237 19.49 8.57 -2.39
#